data_AF-J4WGM5-F1
#
_entry.id   AF-J4WGM5-F1
#
_cell.length_a   1.000
_cell.length_b   1.000
_cell.length_c   1.000
_cell.angle_alpha   90.00
_cell.angle_beta   90.00
_cell.angle_gamma   90.00
#
_symmetry.space_group_name_H-M   'P 1'
#
loop_
_entity.id
_entity.type
_entity.pdbx_description
1 polymer ?
#
loop_
_entity_poly.entity_id
_entity_poly.type
_entity_poly.pdbx_seq_one_letter_code
_entity_poly.pdbx_strand_id
1 'polypeptide(L)' 'MYFAQTLAIVALALFGIEACKTGEFSCGNRGGAPGPDGAIYVCNASGRWQFSAQCGGRTCCQGGGSNVHCVC' A
#
# COMPACT_ATOMS: atom_id res chain seq x y z
N MET A 1 5.11 -29.02 19.52
CA MET A 1 4.74 -27.62 19.80
C MET A 1 4.77 -26.78 18.52
N TYR A 2 4.12 -27.23 17.44
CA TYR A 2 4.17 -26.59 16.10
C TYR A 2 2.82 -25.98 15.67
N PHE A 3 1.82 -26.01 16.54
CA PHE A 3 0.45 -25.57 16.23
C PHE A 3 0.17 -24.10 16.59
N ALA A 4 1.09 -23.42 17.27
CA ALA A 4 0.89 -22.03 17.69
C ALA A 4 1.31 -21.00 16.62
N GLN A 5 2.15 -21.38 15.65
CA GLN A 5 2.65 -20.44 14.63
C GLN A 5 1.68 -20.24 13.46
N THR A 6 0.81 -21.20 13.16
CA THR A 6 -0.18 -21.08 12.09
C THR A 6 -1.35 -20.16 12.45
N LEU A 7 -1.60 -19.93 13.75
CA LEU A 7 -2.70 -19.07 14.21
C LEU A 7 -2.43 -17.57 14.02
N ALA A 8 -1.16 -17.15 14.02
CA ALA A 8 -0.81 -15.74 13.82
C ALA A 8 -1.10 -15.24 12.39
N ILE A 9 -0.99 -16.12 11.40
CA ILE A 9 -1.22 -15.77 9.99
C ILE A 9 -2.72 -15.67 9.69
N VAL A 10 -3.54 -16.51 10.34
CA VAL A 10 -5.01 -16.50 10.15
C VAL A 10 -5.67 -15.33 10.89
N ALA A 11 -5.10 -14.88 12.01
CA ALA A 11 -5.57 -13.69 12.72
C ALA A 11 -5.55 -12.43 11.82
N LEU A 12 -4.49 -12.24 11.02
CA LEU A 12 -4.37 -11.08 10.11
C LEU A 12 -5.44 -11.03 9.00
N ALA A 13 -6.09 -12.15 8.70
CA ALA A 13 -7.19 -12.22 7.72
C ALA A 13 -8.59 -12.05 8.35
N LEU A 14 -8.71 -12.19 9.67
CA LEU A 14 -9.99 -12.14 10.41
C LEU A 14 -10.22 -10.80 11.12
N PHE A 15 -9.16 -10.10 11.49
CA PHE A 15 -9.23 -8.69 11.85
C PHE A 15 -9.08 -7.91 10.56
N GLY A 16 -10.02 -7.03 10.22
CA GLY A 16 -9.98 -6.18 9.02
C GLY A 16 -8.81 -5.20 9.06
N ILE A 17 -7.58 -5.69 8.98
CA ILE A 17 -6.38 -4.90 8.82
C ILE A 17 -6.38 -4.51 7.35
N GLU A 18 -7.11 -3.45 7.04
CA GLU A 18 -6.90 -2.76 5.78
C GLU A 18 -5.42 -2.37 5.73
N ALA A 19 -4.71 -2.78 4.67
CA ALA A 19 -3.29 -2.39 4.49
C ALA A 19 -3.14 -0.87 4.27
N CYS A 20 -4.27 -0.20 4.03
CA CYS A 20 -4.42 1.21 3.75
C CYS A 20 -5.88 1.61 3.92
N LYS A 21 -6.17 2.90 4.10
CA LYS A 21 -7.55 3.38 4.15
C LYS A 21 -8.13 3.44 2.75
N THR A 22 -9.36 2.96 2.53
CA THR A 22 -10.04 3.08 1.22
C THR A 22 -9.98 4.52 0.67
N GLY A 23 -9.54 4.67 -0.58
CA GLY A 23 -9.36 5.98 -1.22
C GLY A 23 -8.07 6.71 -0.85
N GLU A 24 -7.20 6.08 -0.06
CA GLU A 24 -5.85 6.56 0.21
C GLU A 24 -4.92 6.32 -0.99
N PHE A 25 -3.95 7.20 -1.12
CA PHE A 25 -2.92 7.17 -2.14
C PHE A 25 -1.55 7.16 -1.48
N SER A 26 -0.61 6.41 -2.03
CA SER A 26 0.78 6.45 -1.57
C SER A 26 1.76 6.19 -2.69
N CYS A 27 2.97 6.70 -2.52
CA CYS A 27 4.10 6.32 -3.36
C CYS A 27 4.60 4.92 -2.97
N GLY A 28 5.09 4.15 -3.94
CA GLY A 28 5.72 2.85 -3.67
C GLY A 28 6.84 2.97 -2.64
N ASN A 29 7.01 1.92 -1.82
CA ASN A 29 7.88 1.88 -0.64
C ASN A 29 7.60 2.95 0.43
N ARG A 30 6.46 3.65 0.38
CA ARG A 30 6.03 4.61 1.41
C ARG A 30 4.63 4.27 1.93
N GLY A 31 4.37 4.60 3.20
CA GLY A 31 3.03 4.45 3.79
C GLY A 31 2.47 3.02 3.75
N GLY A 32 3.34 1.99 3.70
CA GLY A 32 2.94 0.59 3.56
C GLY A 32 2.58 0.14 2.15
N ALA A 33 2.67 1.03 1.14
CA ALA A 33 2.45 0.65 -0.25
C ALA A 33 3.55 -0.28 -0.77
N PRO A 34 3.19 -1.40 -1.42
CA PRO A 34 4.16 -2.34 -1.97
C PRO A 34 4.87 -1.74 -3.19
N GLY A 35 6.00 -2.33 -3.59
CA GLY A 35 6.64 -2.02 -4.88
C GLY A 35 7.56 -0.79 -4.90
N PRO A 36 8.17 -0.50 -6.06
CA PRO A 36 9.33 0.39 -6.16
C PRO A 36 8.97 1.86 -5.96
N ASP A 37 9.95 2.65 -5.52
CA ASP A 37 9.81 4.10 -5.46
C ASP A 37 9.45 4.69 -6.83
N GLY A 38 8.69 5.79 -6.82
CA GLY A 38 8.20 6.42 -8.04
C GLY A 38 6.91 5.80 -8.60
N ALA A 39 6.46 4.66 -8.08
CA ALA A 39 5.13 4.12 -8.36
C ALA A 39 4.07 4.83 -7.51
N ILE A 40 2.85 4.95 -8.05
CA ILE A 40 1.65 5.38 -7.34
C ILE A 40 0.77 4.17 -7.06
N TYR A 41 0.35 4.04 -5.81
CA TYR A 41 -0.61 3.04 -5.36
C TYR A 41 -1.89 3.70 -4.84
N VAL A 42 -3.03 3.09 -5.17
CA VAL A 42 -4.36 3.45 -4.69
C VAL A 42 -4.87 2.36 -3.77
N CYS A 43 -5.50 2.75 -2.67
CA CYS A 43 -6.18 1.81 -1.81
C CYS A 43 -7.61 1.58 -2.29
N ASN A 44 -7.92 0.35 -2.69
CA ASN A 44 -9.27 -0.01 -3.13
C ASN A 44 -10.23 -0.20 -1.93
N ALA A 45 -11.52 -0.39 -2.24
CA ALA A 45 -12.57 -0.60 -1.23
C ALA A 45 -12.42 -1.89 -0.40
N SER A 46 -11.47 -2.75 -0.75
CA SER A 46 -11.12 -3.95 0.03
C SER A 46 -9.93 -3.72 0.95
N GLY A 47 -9.46 -2.47 1.11
CA GLY A 47 -8.30 -2.15 1.94
C GLY A 47 -6.99 -2.69 1.37
N ARG A 48 -6.88 -2.83 0.04
CA ARG A 48 -5.68 -3.36 -0.63
C ARG A 48 -5.08 -2.31 -1.56
N TRP A 49 -3.76 -2.19 -1.49
CA TRP A 49 -2.98 -1.40 -2.43
C TRP A 49 -3.07 -1.99 -3.84
N GLN A 50 -3.43 -1.14 -4.80
CA GLN A 50 -3.43 -1.42 -6.22
C GLN A 50 -2.50 -0.45 -6.92
N PHE A 51 -1.64 -0.97 -7.78
CA PHE A 51 -0.80 -0.14 -8.63
C PHE A 51 -1.68 0.72 -9.54
N SER A 52 -1.35 2.01 -9.65
CA SER A 52 -2.06 2.96 -10.49
C SER A 52 -1.17 3.44 -11.65
N ALA A 53 0.02 3.96 -11.36
CA ALA A 53 0.93 4.51 -12.36
C ALA A 53 2.39 4.48 -11.92
N GLN A 54 3.34 4.54 -12.86
CA GLN A 54 4.77 4.73 -12.59
C GLN A 54 5.19 6.13 -13.04
N CYS A 55 5.58 7.00 -12.10
CA CYS A 55 6.07 8.36 -12.37
C CYS A 55 7.53 8.40 -12.86
N GLY A 56 8.22 7.26 -12.90
CA GLY A 56 9.64 7.17 -13.24
C GLY A 56 10.51 6.94 -12.00
N GLY A 57 11.43 7.87 -11.72
CA GLY A 57 12.42 7.73 -10.65
C GLY A 57 11.87 7.94 -9.23
N ARG A 58 12.69 7.61 -8.23
CA ARG A 58 12.33 7.68 -6.79
C ARG A 58 11.77 9.03 -6.34
N THR A 59 12.22 10.13 -6.94
CA THR A 59 11.83 11.49 -6.59
C THR A 59 10.61 12.00 -7.36
N CYS A 60 10.14 11.23 -8.36
CA CYS A 60 9.07 11.66 -9.26
C CYS A 60 7.69 11.54 -8.63
N CYS A 61 7.49 10.60 -7.70
CA CYS A 61 6.24 10.49 -6.96
C CYS A 61 6.28 11.41 -5.72
N GLN A 62 5.30 12.31 -5.63
CA GLN A 62 5.12 13.21 -4.49
C GLN A 62 3.69 13.13 -3.95
N GLY A 63 3.54 13.40 -2.66
CA GLY A 63 2.28 13.33 -1.94
C GLY A 63 2.12 12.08 -1.07
N GLY A 64 0.88 11.76 -0.72
CA GLY A 64 0.48 10.69 0.18
C GLY A 64 -0.85 11.02 0.88
N GLY A 65 -1.53 10.01 1.40
CA GLY A 65 -2.83 10.18 2.05
C GLY A 65 -3.92 10.42 1.03
N SER A 66 -4.34 11.66 0.82
CA SER A 66 -5.47 12.00 -0.08
C SER A 66 -5.05 12.53 -1.45
N ASN A 67 -3.77 12.87 -1.66
CA ASN A 67 -3.29 13.41 -2.93
C ASN A 67 -1.89 12.87 -3.25
N VAL A 68 -1.72 12.33 -4.45
CA VAL A 68 -0.44 11.86 -4.98
C VAL A 68 -0.35 12.29 -6.44
N HIS A 69 0.85 12.67 -6.88
CA HIS A 69 1.08 13.12 -8.24
C HIS A 69 2.52 12.89 -8.67
N CYS A 70 2.72 12.87 -10.00
CA CYS A 70 4.02 12.83 -10.62
C CYS A 70 4.52 14.26 -10.87
N VAL A 71 5.79 14.55 -10.57
CA VAL A 71 6.42 15.89 -10.77
C VAL A 71 7.70 15.86 -11.61
N CYS A 72 7.93 14.75 -12.31
CA CYS A 72 8.91 14.66 -13.38
C CYS A 72 8.21 14.98 -14.71
#